data_AF-A0A3E2NQT7-F1
#
_entry.id   AF-A0A3E2NQT7-F1
#
_cell.length_a   1.000
_cell.length_b   1.000
_cell.length_c   1.000
_cell.angle_alpha   90.00
_cell.angle_beta   90.00
_cell.angle_gamma   90.00
#
_symmetry.space_group_name_H-M   'P 1'
#
loop_
_entity.id
_entity.type
_entity.pdbx_description
1 polymer ?
#
loop_
_entity_poly.entity_id
_entity_poly.type
_entity_poly.pdbx_seq_one_letter_code
_entity_poly.pdbx_strand_id
1 'polypeptide(L)'
;MKKYLLILLLISSGAIARAQAISFYDLTNLANLSNGEAHNYLTLGKVFKHLYLEEKDGKKLERFRSVNPKQKEQTVTIGVNTVLSSGGVLRTVTYTTRDPQHIYNLIAQAKRNRMEMRFEGADADNNIYIFDNDFYHVAMYVSNKHGNGLIRVDQKEFVAY
;
A
#
# COMPACT_ATOMS: atom_id res chain seq x y z
N MET A 1 -11.27 15.89 41.99
CA MET A 1 -10.05 15.22 41.50
C MET A 1 -10.26 14.32 40.25
N LYS A 2 -11.48 13.93 39.88
CA LYS A 2 -11.75 13.06 38.70
C LYS A 2 -11.71 13.77 37.33
N LYS A 3 -11.80 15.11 37.28
CA LYS A 3 -11.89 15.90 36.04
C LYS A 3 -10.54 16.06 35.31
N TYR A 4 -9.43 15.96 36.03
CA TYR A 4 -8.09 16.08 35.43
C TYR A 4 -7.61 14.78 34.79
N LEU A 5 -8.19 13.63 35.16
CA LEU A 5 -7.82 12.32 34.60
C LEU A 5 -8.20 12.22 33.12
N LEU A 6 -9.31 12.85 32.72
CA LEU A 6 -9.82 12.84 31.35
C LEU A 6 -8.96 13.71 30.41
N ILE A 7 -8.43 14.82 30.93
CA ILE A 7 -7.50 15.70 30.19
C ILE A 7 -6.14 15.02 30.02
N LEU A 8 -5.66 14.28 31.03
CA LEU A 8 -4.43 13.49 30.95
C LEU A 8 -4.57 12.30 29.97
N LEU A 9 -5.76 11.71 29.86
CA LEU A 9 -6.08 10.63 28.92
C LEU A 9 -6.18 11.11 27.46
N LEU A 10 -6.62 12.36 27.24
CA LEU A 10 -6.68 12.99 25.91
C LEU A 10 -5.29 13.46 25.41
N ILE A 11 -4.35 13.71 26.32
CA ILE A 11 -2.97 14.11 25.96
C ILE A 11 -2.10 12.86 25.70
N SER A 12 -2.40 11.72 26.32
CA SER A 12 -1.66 10.46 26.08
C SER A 12 -2.09 9.69 24.83
N SER A 13 -3.26 10.00 24.24
CA SER A 13 -3.67 9.50 22.92
C SER A 13 -3.04 10.26 21.75
N GLY A 14 -2.31 11.35 22.03
CA GLY A 14 -1.42 12.04 21.09
C GLY A 14 -0.09 11.32 20.84
N ALA A 15 -0.06 9.99 20.99
CA ALA A 15 1.09 9.17 20.63
C ALA A 15 1.34 9.29 19.13
N ILE A 16 2.20 10.25 18.78
CA ILE A 16 3.00 10.39 17.56
C ILE A 16 2.56 9.41 16.48
N ALA A 17 1.50 9.75 15.76
CA ALA A 17 1.18 9.09 14.51
C ALA A 17 2.38 9.32 13.60
N ARG A 18 3.28 8.33 13.52
CA ARG A 18 4.24 8.20 12.43
C ARG A 18 3.39 8.03 11.19
N ALA A 19 3.03 9.16 10.59
CA ALA A 19 1.91 9.26 9.66
C ALA A 19 2.30 8.58 8.35
N GLN A 20 2.13 7.27 8.33
CA GLN A 20 2.10 6.46 7.12
C GLN A 20 1.25 7.18 6.07
N ALA A 21 1.82 7.38 4.88
CA ALA A 21 1.28 8.30 3.89
C ALA A 21 0.16 7.69 3.05
N ILE A 22 -0.05 6.38 3.17
CA ILE A 22 -1.03 5.64 2.39
C ILE A 22 -1.63 4.50 3.23
N SER A 23 -2.94 4.35 3.20
CA SER A 23 -3.66 3.27 3.87
C SER A 23 -3.79 2.03 2.98
N PHE A 24 -4.22 0.92 3.57
CA PHE A 24 -4.50 -0.30 2.80
C PHE A 24 -5.65 -0.10 1.81
N TYR A 25 -6.68 0.64 2.23
CA TYR A 25 -7.82 0.99 1.38
C TYR A 25 -7.37 1.78 0.15
N ASP A 26 -6.48 2.75 0.35
CA ASP A 26 -5.94 3.57 -0.75
C ASP A 26 -5.20 2.70 -1.78
N LEU A 27 -4.41 1.72 -1.33
CA LEU A 27 -3.71 0.78 -2.23
C LEU A 27 -4.67 -0.08 -3.04
N THR A 28 -5.72 -0.61 -2.41
CA THR A 28 -6.76 -1.38 -3.14
C THR A 28 -7.57 -0.50 -4.08
N ASN A 29 -7.86 0.76 -3.69
CA ASN A 29 -8.57 1.71 -4.54
C ASN A 29 -7.74 2.07 -5.77
N LEU A 30 -6.45 2.35 -5.58
CA LEU A 30 -5.51 2.63 -6.69
C LEU A 30 -5.47 1.48 -7.72
N ALA A 31 -5.62 0.23 -7.28
CA ALA A 31 -5.66 -0.92 -8.19
C ALA A 31 -6.91 -0.97 -9.07
N ASN A 32 -7.97 -0.21 -8.75
CA ASN A 32 -9.17 -0.10 -9.61
C ASN A 32 -9.15 1.12 -10.53
N LEU A 33 -8.29 2.10 -10.26
CA LEU A 33 -8.23 3.35 -11.02
C LEU A 33 -7.46 3.18 -12.32
N SER A 34 -7.87 3.88 -13.37
CA SER A 34 -7.02 4.06 -14.55
C SER A 34 -5.73 4.80 -14.16
N ASN A 35 -4.69 4.71 -15.01
CA ASN A 35 -3.41 5.37 -14.70
C ASN A 35 -3.57 6.88 -14.45
N GLY A 36 -4.42 7.57 -15.24
CA GLY A 36 -4.67 9.00 -15.06
C GLY A 36 -5.40 9.32 -13.75
N GLU A 37 -6.38 8.52 -13.36
CA GLU A 37 -7.08 8.68 -12.08
C GLU A 37 -6.16 8.39 -10.90
N ALA A 38 -5.34 7.34 -10.99
CA ALA A 38 -4.35 6.99 -9.98
C ALA A 38 -3.26 8.08 -9.83
N HIS A 39 -2.79 8.64 -10.94
CA HIS A 39 -1.88 9.78 -10.94
C HIS A 39 -2.48 10.96 -10.18
N ASN A 40 -3.73 11.34 -10.52
CA ASN A 40 -4.43 12.42 -9.86
C ASN A 40 -4.64 12.13 -8.37
N TYR A 41 -5.07 10.92 -8.02
CA TYR A 41 -5.25 10.51 -6.63
C TYR A 41 -3.97 10.69 -5.81
N LEU A 42 -2.81 10.28 -6.33
CA LEU A 42 -1.53 10.37 -5.64
C LEU A 42 -1.00 11.80 -5.53
N THR A 43 -1.34 12.69 -6.46
CA THR A 43 -0.78 14.05 -6.55
C THR A 43 -1.66 15.13 -5.94
N LEU A 44 -3.00 14.99 -5.98
CA LEU A 44 -3.96 16.02 -5.55
C LEU A 44 -3.79 16.41 -4.07
N GLY A 45 -3.60 15.41 -3.20
CA GLY A 45 -3.40 15.65 -1.76
C GLY A 45 -2.01 16.18 -1.40
N LYS A 46 -1.10 16.35 -2.37
CA LYS A 46 0.32 16.68 -2.18
C LYS A 46 1.05 15.75 -1.19
N VAL A 47 0.52 14.56 -0.95
CA VAL A 47 1.15 13.57 -0.06
C VAL A 47 2.30 12.87 -0.79
N PHE A 48 2.11 12.60 -2.08
CA PHE A 48 3.12 12.10 -2.98
C PHE A 48 3.41 13.11 -4.09
N LYS A 49 4.65 13.07 -4.58
CA LYS A 49 5.06 13.76 -5.80
C LYS A 49 5.49 12.73 -6.84
N HIS A 50 5.16 13.00 -8.10
CA HIS A 50 5.69 12.23 -9.21
C HIS A 50 7.22 12.34 -9.23
N LEU A 51 7.90 11.20 -9.36
CA LEU A 51 9.35 11.11 -9.35
C LEU A 51 9.87 10.96 -10.78
N TYR A 52 9.42 9.92 -11.47
CA TYR A 52 9.75 9.68 -12.87
C TYR A 52 8.76 8.68 -13.52
N LEU A 53 8.77 8.69 -14.85
CA LEU A 53 8.09 7.72 -15.70
C LEU A 53 9.15 6.80 -16.32
N GLU A 54 8.88 5.50 -16.31
CA GLU A 54 9.73 4.46 -16.87
C GLU A 54 8.93 3.63 -17.86
N GLU A 55 9.49 3.32 -19.02
CA GLU A 55 8.87 2.39 -19.97
C GLU A 55 9.55 1.02 -19.83
N LYS A 56 8.77 0.01 -19.45
CA LYS A 56 9.25 -1.36 -19.25
C LYS A 56 8.25 -2.34 -19.83
N ASP A 57 8.73 -3.24 -20.69
CA ASP A 57 7.90 -4.25 -21.36
C ASP A 57 6.68 -3.65 -22.09
N GLY A 58 6.86 -2.47 -22.71
CA GLY A 58 5.79 -1.71 -23.38
C GLY A 58 4.77 -1.05 -22.46
N LYS A 59 5.01 -1.04 -21.13
CA LYS A 59 4.15 -0.42 -20.12
C LYS A 59 4.80 0.85 -19.58
N LYS A 60 4.00 1.92 -19.46
CA LYS A 60 4.40 3.16 -18.79
C LYS A 60 4.17 3.03 -17.29
N LEU A 61 5.26 2.89 -16.55
CA LEU A 61 5.27 2.82 -15.10
C LEU A 61 5.53 4.21 -14.54
N GLU A 62 4.66 4.65 -13.64
CA GLU A 62 4.84 5.92 -12.94
C GLU A 62 5.22 5.64 -11.50
N ARG A 63 6.28 6.30 -11.05
CA ARG A 63 6.77 6.18 -9.67
C ARG A 63 6.60 7.48 -8.93
N PHE A 64 6.07 7.39 -7.72
CA PHE A 64 5.76 8.51 -6.84
C PHE A 64 6.50 8.37 -5.52
N ARG A 65 6.92 9.48 -4.92
CA ARG A 65 7.60 9.51 -3.62
C ARG A 65 6.86 10.39 -2.63
N SER A 66 6.77 9.97 -1.38
CA SER A 66 6.22 10.81 -0.30
C SER A 66 6.98 12.14 -0.18
N VAL A 67 6.26 13.23 0.08
CA VAL A 67 6.87 14.56 0.16
C VAL A 67 7.39 14.93 1.55
N ASN A 68 6.87 14.29 2.62
CA ASN A 68 7.17 14.69 3.99
C ASN A 68 8.60 14.29 4.38
N PRO A 69 9.52 15.25 4.63
CA PRO A 69 10.91 14.94 4.95
C PRO A 69 11.09 14.37 6.37
N LYS A 70 10.08 14.52 7.24
CA LYS A 70 10.10 13.99 8.62
C LYS A 70 9.71 12.51 8.69
N GLN A 71 9.24 11.94 7.58
CA GLN A 71 8.83 10.55 7.49
C GLN A 71 9.87 9.76 6.70
N LYS A 72 10.00 8.47 7.01
CA LYS A 72 10.77 7.57 6.18
C LYS A 72 10.17 7.53 4.78
N GLU A 73 11.05 7.42 3.79
CA GLU A 73 10.68 7.43 2.38
C GLU A 73 9.67 6.32 2.08
N GLN A 74 8.62 6.72 1.37
CA GLN A 74 7.59 5.84 0.84
C GLN A 74 7.45 6.07 -0.65
N THR A 75 7.23 5.00 -1.40
CA THR A 75 7.10 5.03 -2.85
C THR A 75 5.89 4.24 -3.29
N VAL A 76 5.16 4.77 -4.26
CA VAL A 76 4.06 4.07 -4.93
C VAL A 76 4.42 3.96 -6.41
N THR A 77 4.23 2.79 -7.01
CA THR A 77 4.38 2.56 -8.44
C THR A 77 3.05 2.07 -8.99
N ILE A 78 2.59 2.70 -10.08
CA ILE A 78 1.38 2.36 -10.84
C ILE A 78 1.75 2.12 -12.30
N GLY A 79 0.78 1.66 -13.10
CA GLY A 79 0.94 1.46 -14.54
C GLY A 79 1.26 0.02 -14.96
N VAL A 80 1.53 -0.86 -14.00
CA VAL A 80 1.57 -2.31 -14.24
C VAL A 80 0.13 -2.80 -14.47
N ASN A 81 -0.10 -3.47 -15.60
CA ASN A 81 -1.40 -4.05 -15.94
C ASN A 81 -1.28 -5.34 -16.75
N THR A 82 -2.39 -6.08 -16.82
CA THR A 82 -2.62 -7.23 -17.69
C THR A 82 -3.94 -7.01 -18.42
N VAL A 83 -3.90 -7.08 -19.74
CA VAL A 83 -5.11 -7.00 -20.59
C VAL A 83 -5.64 -8.41 -20.79
N LEU A 84 -6.90 -8.62 -20.42
CA LEU A 84 -7.61 -9.89 -20.58
C LEU A 84 -8.09 -10.06 -22.02
N SER A 85 -8.40 -11.30 -22.40
CA SER A 85 -8.98 -11.61 -23.72
C SER A 85 -10.33 -10.91 -23.94
N SER A 86 -11.05 -10.60 -22.86
CA SER A 86 -12.30 -9.82 -22.86
C SER A 86 -12.11 -8.32 -23.11
N GLY A 87 -10.87 -7.83 -23.15
CA GLY A 87 -10.54 -6.40 -23.17
C GLY A 87 -10.52 -5.74 -21.80
N GLY A 88 -10.86 -6.46 -20.73
CA GLY A 88 -10.71 -6.00 -19.36
C GLY A 88 -9.25 -5.74 -19.00
N VAL A 89 -9.00 -4.79 -18.10
CA VAL A 89 -7.63 -4.43 -17.66
C VAL A 89 -7.51 -4.67 -16.17
N LEU A 90 -6.70 -5.65 -15.79
CA LEU A 90 -6.29 -5.89 -14.42
C LEU A 90 -5.06 -5.05 -14.11
N ARG A 91 -5.00 -4.44 -12.92
CA ARG A 91 -3.90 -3.55 -12.55
C ARG A 91 -3.18 -4.03 -11.30
N THR A 92 -1.92 -3.63 -11.22
CA THR A 92 -1.07 -3.89 -10.06
C THR A 92 -0.53 -2.58 -9.51
N VAL A 93 -0.63 -2.43 -8.19
CA VAL A 93 -0.03 -1.31 -7.45
C VAL A 93 1.07 -1.87 -6.55
N THR A 94 2.23 -1.22 -6.57
CA THR A 94 3.33 -1.55 -5.66
C THR A 94 3.60 -0.39 -4.73
N TYR A 95 3.70 -0.66 -3.44
CA TYR A 95 4.12 0.27 -2.41
C TYR A 95 5.41 -0.22 -1.76
N THR A 96 6.36 0.68 -1.52
CA THR A 96 7.57 0.39 -0.74
C THR A 96 7.81 1.44 0.32
N THR A 97 8.44 1.05 1.42
CA THR A 97 8.71 1.91 2.58
C THR A 97 10.08 1.59 3.18
N ARG A 98 10.74 2.60 3.76
CA ARG A 98 11.93 2.42 4.62
C ARG A 98 11.58 2.38 6.13
N ASP A 99 10.30 2.17 6.44
CA ASP A 99 9.81 1.91 7.80
C ASP A 99 8.97 0.62 7.78
N PRO A 100 9.52 -0.52 8.27
CA PRO A 100 8.82 -1.80 8.36
C PRO A 100 7.50 -1.71 9.14
N GLN A 101 7.39 -0.77 10.10
CA GLN A 101 6.17 -0.57 10.87
C GLN A 101 4.96 -0.23 9.98
N HIS A 102 5.19 0.48 8.87
CA HIS A 102 4.12 0.76 7.91
C HIS A 102 3.55 -0.53 7.31
N ILE A 103 4.37 -1.55 7.07
CA ILE A 103 3.88 -2.84 6.56
C ILE A 103 3.06 -3.56 7.64
N TYR A 104 3.54 -3.62 8.88
CA TYR A 104 2.76 -4.23 9.97
C TYR A 104 1.41 -3.53 10.19
N ASN A 105 1.37 -2.20 10.05
CA ASN A 105 0.12 -1.45 10.09
C ASN A 105 -0.81 -1.81 8.92
N LEU A 106 -0.26 -2.06 7.72
CA LEU A 106 -1.03 -2.47 6.54
C LEU A 106 -1.52 -3.91 6.65
N ILE A 107 -0.73 -4.81 7.22
CA ILE A 107 -1.15 -6.18 7.59
C ILE A 107 -2.35 -6.12 8.54
N ALA A 108 -2.27 -5.28 9.60
CA ALA A 108 -3.38 -5.10 10.53
C ALA A 108 -4.63 -4.50 9.85
N GLN A 109 -4.45 -3.58 8.89
CA GLN A 109 -5.56 -3.05 8.10
C GLN A 109 -6.17 -4.11 7.17
N ALA A 110 -5.38 -4.94 6.49
CA ALA A 110 -5.88 -6.01 5.63
C ALA A 110 -6.74 -7.00 6.44
N LYS A 111 -6.27 -7.41 7.62
CA LYS A 111 -7.05 -8.25 8.56
C LYS A 111 -8.37 -7.59 8.96
N ARG A 112 -8.37 -6.28 9.28
CA ARG A 112 -9.61 -5.54 9.61
C ARG A 112 -10.58 -5.41 8.44
N ASN A 113 -10.07 -5.37 7.21
CA ASN A 113 -10.87 -5.36 5.99
C ASN A 113 -11.31 -6.76 5.53
N ARG A 114 -11.22 -7.76 6.42
CA ARG A 114 -11.67 -9.15 6.18
C ARG A 114 -11.00 -9.82 4.98
N MET A 115 -9.78 -9.42 4.64
CA MET A 115 -8.98 -10.23 3.73
C MET A 115 -8.62 -11.56 4.38
N GLU A 116 -8.71 -12.64 3.62
CA GLU A 116 -8.30 -13.96 4.08
C GLU A 116 -6.78 -14.09 3.97
N MET A 117 -6.11 -14.40 5.07
CA MET A 117 -4.69 -14.72 5.03
C MET A 117 -4.50 -16.13 4.48
N ARG A 118 -3.88 -16.23 3.30
CA ARG A 118 -3.59 -17.51 2.64
C ARG A 118 -2.22 -18.07 3.01
N PHE A 119 -1.29 -17.20 3.40
CA PHE A 119 0.06 -17.60 3.76
C PHE A 119 0.70 -16.62 4.74
N GLU A 120 1.44 -17.17 5.68
CA GLU A 120 2.37 -16.47 6.56
C GLU A 120 3.63 -17.33 6.68
N GLY A 121 4.78 -16.75 6.36
CA GLY A 121 6.06 -17.46 6.37
C GLY A 121 7.23 -16.51 6.17
N ALA A 122 8.39 -17.06 5.83
CA ALA A 122 9.58 -16.27 5.58
C ALA A 122 10.48 -16.94 4.54
N ASP A 123 11.25 -16.13 3.82
CA ASP A 123 12.40 -16.55 3.03
C ASP A 123 13.71 -16.06 3.68
N ALA A 124 14.83 -16.17 2.96
CA ALA A 124 16.15 -15.76 3.46
C ALA A 124 16.27 -14.25 3.76
N ASP A 125 15.37 -13.43 3.22
CA ASP A 125 15.46 -11.97 3.20
C ASP A 125 14.22 -11.28 3.78
N ASN A 126 13.07 -11.93 3.83
CA ASN A 126 11.78 -11.32 4.16
C ASN A 126 10.87 -12.24 5.00
N ASN A 127 10.10 -11.63 5.89
CA ASN A 127 8.82 -12.19 6.32
C ASN A 127 7.77 -11.87 5.26
N ILE A 128 6.94 -12.86 4.92
CA ILE A 128 6.01 -12.83 3.79
C ILE A 128 4.61 -13.10 4.32
N TYR A 129 3.67 -12.24 3.93
CA TYR A 129 2.25 -12.35 4.25
C TYR A 129 1.45 -12.24 2.97
N ILE A 130 0.61 -13.22 2.70
CA ILE A 130 -0.27 -13.22 1.52
C ILE A 130 -1.71 -13.19 1.98
N PHE A 131 -2.44 -12.21 1.47
CA PHE A 131 -3.85 -11.99 1.70
C PHE A 131 -4.62 -12.07 0.39
N ASP A 132 -5.85 -12.51 0.48
CA ASP A 132 -6.66 -12.81 -0.69
C ASP A 132 -8.16 -12.55 -0.41
N ASN A 133 -8.88 -12.09 -1.44
CA ASN A 133 -10.33 -12.11 -1.51
C ASN A 133 -10.78 -12.22 -2.99
N ASP A 134 -12.07 -12.02 -3.24
CA ASP A 134 -12.64 -12.13 -4.59
C ASP A 134 -12.08 -11.09 -5.58
N PHE A 135 -11.57 -9.96 -5.10
CA PHE A 135 -11.17 -8.82 -5.93
C PHE A 135 -9.66 -8.61 -6.00
N TYR A 136 -8.90 -9.06 -5.00
CA TYR A 136 -7.48 -8.75 -4.88
C TYR A 136 -6.67 -9.94 -4.39
N HIS A 137 -5.46 -10.02 -4.92
CA HIS A 137 -4.36 -10.75 -4.33
C HIS A 137 -3.35 -9.74 -3.78
N VAL A 138 -2.96 -9.89 -2.52
CA VAL A 138 -2.07 -8.95 -1.85
C VAL A 138 -0.91 -9.69 -1.20
N ALA A 139 0.30 -9.37 -1.64
CA ALA A 139 1.53 -9.89 -1.06
C ALA A 139 2.28 -8.77 -0.33
N MET A 140 2.61 -8.99 0.94
CA MET A 140 3.34 -8.05 1.79
C MET A 140 4.65 -8.68 2.27
N TYR A 141 5.73 -7.94 2.13
CA TYR A 141 7.09 -8.37 2.43
C TYR A 141 7.71 -7.40 3.44
N VAL A 142 8.26 -7.93 4.52
CA VAL A 142 9.00 -7.18 5.53
C VAL A 142 10.43 -7.69 5.54
N SER A 143 11.40 -6.85 5.17
CA SER A 143 12.79 -7.31 5.12
C SER A 143 13.35 -7.59 6.51
N ASN A 144 14.05 -8.71 6.62
CA ASN A 144 14.79 -9.13 7.81
C ASN A 144 16.15 -8.44 7.93
N LYS A 145 16.63 -7.76 6.87
CA LYS A 145 18.01 -7.24 6.78
C LYS A 145 18.09 -5.74 6.53
N HIS A 146 17.19 -5.17 5.72
CA HIS A 146 17.38 -3.83 5.16
C HIS A 146 16.42 -2.77 5.70
N GLY A 147 15.60 -3.11 6.71
CA GLY A 147 14.68 -2.16 7.34
C GLY A 147 13.71 -1.53 6.35
N ASN A 148 13.35 -2.26 5.30
CA ASN A 148 12.41 -1.85 4.28
C ASN A 148 11.26 -2.86 4.17
N GLY A 149 10.24 -2.45 3.43
CA GLY A 149 9.06 -3.25 3.20
C GLY A 149 8.43 -2.97 1.85
N LEU A 150 7.70 -3.96 1.35
CA LEU A 150 7.04 -3.91 0.06
C LEU A 150 5.62 -4.50 0.17
N ILE A 151 4.68 -3.88 -0.52
CA ILE A 151 3.36 -4.44 -0.76
C ILE A 151 3.09 -4.43 -2.25
N ARG A 152 2.55 -5.54 -2.74
CA ARG A 152 2.02 -5.67 -4.09
C ARG A 152 0.53 -6.00 -3.98
N VAL A 153 -0.30 -5.20 -4.63
CA VAL A 153 -1.75 -5.41 -4.76
C VAL A 153 -2.04 -5.70 -6.22
N ASP A 154 -2.48 -6.91 -6.52
CA ASP A 154 -2.92 -7.32 -7.85
C ASP A 154 -4.45 -7.41 -7.88
N GLN A 155 -5.06 -6.72 -8.84
CA GLN A 155 -6.49 -6.87 -9.13
C GLN A 155 -6.76 -8.23 -9.77
N LYS A 156 -7.83 -8.90 -9.33
CA LYS A 156 -8.28 -10.17 -9.90
C LYS A 156 -9.34 -9.95 -10.97
N GLU A 157 -9.41 -10.90 -11.89
CA GLU A 157 -10.57 -11.03 -12.76
C GLU A 157 -11.78 -11.39 -11.92
N PHE A 158 -12.84 -10.58 -12.03
CA PHE A 158 -14.11 -10.90 -11.41
C PHE A 158 -14.82 -11.96 -12.24
N VAL A 159 -14.92 -13.17 -11.70
CA VAL A 159 -15.72 -14.25 -12.28
C VAL A 159 -17.07 -14.22 -11.57
N ALA A 160 -18.10 -13.70 -12.24
CA ALA A 160 -19.47 -13.82 -11.76
C ALA A 160 -19.88 -15.30 -11.85
N TYR A 161 -20.20 -15.91 -10.70
CA TYR A 161 -20.82 -17.23 -10.63
C TYR A 161 -22.33 -17.14 -10.83
#